data_AF-K9P3S3-F1
#
_entry.id   AF-K9P3S3-F1
#
_cell.length_a   1.000
_cell.length_b   1.000
_cell.length_c   1.000
_cell.angle_alpha   90.00
_cell.angle_beta   90.00
_cell.angle_gamma   90.00
#
_symmetry.space_group_name_H-M   'P 1'
#
loop_
_entity.id
_entity.type
_entity.pdbx_description
1 polymer ?
#
loop_
_entity_poly.entity_id
_entity_poly.type
_entity_poly.pdbx_seq_one_letter_code
_entity_poly.pdbx_strand_id
1 'polypeptide(L)'
;MRRYLLALSFAGCLAIAVPPQVHSQSNVLDPVRPKNSPLAKSMCDQFRKLNAQGISAKSQASISSLASSQGLSYIDADVRTTYVIAIHCSTVF
;
A
#
# COMPACT_ATOMS: atom_id res chain seq x y z
N MET A 1 65.60 35.96 -8.02
CA MET A 1 64.57 36.64 -7.22
C MET A 1 63.27 36.71 -8.01
N ARG A 2 62.23 35.96 -7.63
CA ARG A 2 60.87 36.14 -8.15
C ARG A 2 59.87 35.83 -7.04
N ARG A 3 59.06 36.83 -6.73
CA ARG A 3 58.20 36.97 -5.56
C ARG A 3 56.92 36.14 -5.69
N TYR A 4 56.46 35.65 -4.54
CA TYR A 4 55.14 35.19 -4.08
C TYR A 4 53.95 35.31 -5.04
N LEU A 5 53.02 34.34 -4.94
CA LEU A 5 51.59 34.56 -4.66
C LEU A 5 50.91 33.19 -4.42
N LEU A 6 50.72 32.82 -3.15
CA LEU A 6 49.85 31.72 -2.73
C LEU A 6 48.41 32.26 -2.75
N ALA A 7 47.65 31.91 -3.78
CA ALA A 7 46.22 32.19 -3.84
C ALA A 7 45.47 31.13 -3.03
N LEU A 8 44.99 31.48 -1.83
CA LEU A 8 44.05 30.68 -1.08
C LEU A 8 42.66 30.82 -1.69
N SER A 9 42.27 29.86 -2.53
CA SER A 9 40.91 29.73 -3.04
C SER A 9 40.04 29.04 -1.98
N PHE A 10 39.27 29.83 -1.21
CA PHE A 10 38.20 29.30 -0.37
C PHE A 10 37.00 28.91 -1.26
N ALA A 11 37.03 27.69 -1.80
CA ALA A 11 35.88 27.07 -2.43
C ALA A 11 34.98 26.48 -1.34
N GLY A 12 34.11 27.31 -0.76
CA GLY A 12 33.06 26.87 0.16
C GLY A 12 31.99 26.08 -0.59
N CYS A 13 32.08 24.75 -0.56
CA CYS A 13 31.07 23.86 -1.10
C CYS A 13 29.89 23.80 -0.11
N LEU A 14 28.82 24.56 -0.35
CA LEU A 14 27.58 24.44 0.41
C LEU A 14 26.87 23.15 -0.01
N ALA A 15 27.13 22.04 0.70
CA ALA A 15 26.40 20.80 0.51
C ALA A 15 25.00 20.93 1.14
N ILE A 16 23.98 21.14 0.30
CA ILE A 16 22.58 21.10 0.74
C ILE A 16 22.22 19.61 0.92
N ALA A 17 22.21 19.14 2.17
CA ALA A 17 21.78 17.78 2.49
C ALA A 17 20.25 17.68 2.30
N VAL A 18 19.80 17.10 1.18
CA VAL A 18 18.40 16.70 1.02
C VAL A 18 18.22 15.41 1.81
N PRO A 19 17.40 15.39 2.89
CA PRO A 19 17.16 14.15 3.62
C PRO A 19 16.49 13.13 2.68
N PRO A 20 16.83 11.84 2.80
CA PRO A 20 16.18 10.81 2.00
C PRO A 20 14.69 10.82 2.29
N GLN A 21 13.90 10.96 1.23
CA GLN A 21 12.44 10.93 1.31
C GLN A 21 12.03 9.48 1.57
N VAL A 22 11.76 9.15 2.84
CA VAL A 22 11.20 7.84 3.21
C VAL A 22 9.72 7.87 2.87
N HIS A 23 9.39 7.55 1.62
CA HIS A 23 8.02 7.28 1.21
C HIS A 23 7.63 5.91 1.75
N SER A 24 6.87 5.87 2.85
CA SER A 24 6.23 4.63 3.30
C SER A 24 5.16 4.24 2.28
N GLN A 25 5.55 3.50 1.24
CA GLN A 25 4.59 2.94 0.29
C GLN A 25 3.92 1.74 0.96
N SER A 26 2.64 1.91 1.35
CA SER A 26 1.85 0.80 1.85
C SER A 26 1.68 -0.24 0.73
N ASN A 27 2.19 -1.44 0.97
CA ASN A 27 2.07 -2.59 0.07
C ASN A 27 0.72 -3.32 0.23
N VAL A 28 -0.22 -2.75 0.99
CA VAL A 28 -1.52 -3.36 1.29
C VAL A 28 -2.31 -3.72 0.03
N LEU A 29 -2.15 -2.99 -1.07
CA LEU A 29 -2.89 -3.27 -2.31
C LEU A 29 -2.09 -4.06 -3.34
N ASP A 30 -0.78 -4.25 -3.17
CA ASP A 30 0.08 -4.84 -4.19
C ASP A 30 -0.42 -6.22 -4.69
N PRO A 31 -0.88 -7.14 -3.82
CA PRO A 31 -1.33 -8.46 -4.26
C PRO A 31 -2.65 -8.44 -5.05
N VAL A 32 -3.48 -7.42 -4.85
CA VAL A 32 -4.81 -7.32 -5.46
C VAL A 32 -4.87 -6.34 -6.63
N ARG A 33 -3.92 -5.41 -6.73
CA ARG A 33 -3.86 -4.35 -7.76
C ARG A 33 -3.93 -4.84 -9.20
N PRO A 34 -3.30 -5.96 -9.62
CA PRO A 34 -3.38 -6.40 -11.01
C PRO A 34 -4.82 -6.71 -11.42
N LYS A 35 -5.25 -6.25 -12.61
CA LYS A 35 -6.61 -6.43 -13.15
C LYS A 35 -7.14 -7.87 -13.05
N ASN A 36 -6.26 -8.85 -13.23
CA ASN A 36 -6.58 -10.28 -13.23
C ASN A 36 -6.10 -11.02 -11.97
N SER A 37 -5.85 -10.31 -10.87
CA SER A 37 -5.32 -10.89 -9.62
C SER A 37 -6.12 -12.13 -9.20
N PRO A 38 -5.47 -13.31 -9.11
CA PRO A 38 -6.10 -14.52 -8.57
C PRO A 38 -6.60 -14.33 -7.14
N LEU A 39 -5.88 -13.54 -6.34
CA LEU A 39 -6.30 -13.22 -4.98
C LEU A 39 -7.57 -12.37 -4.98
N ALA A 40 -7.64 -11.31 -5.79
CA ALA A 40 -8.85 -10.49 -5.87
C ALA A 40 -10.07 -11.29 -6.34
N LYS A 41 -9.89 -12.21 -7.31
CA LYS A 41 -10.96 -13.12 -7.75
C LYS A 41 -11.44 -14.04 -6.63
N SER A 42 -10.51 -14.69 -5.92
CA SER A 42 -10.84 -15.53 -4.76
C SER A 42 -11.57 -14.74 -3.66
N MET A 43 -11.16 -13.49 -3.41
CA MET A 43 -11.86 -12.61 -2.48
C MET A 43 -13.28 -12.28 -2.94
N CYS A 44 -13.48 -11.92 -4.22
CA CYS A 44 -14.84 -11.71 -4.74
C CYS A 44 -15.71 -12.96 -4.57
N ASP A 45 -15.18 -14.16 -4.75
CA ASP A 45 -15.93 -15.41 -4.57
C ASP A 45 -16.32 -15.64 -3.10
N GLN A 46 -15.41 -15.36 -2.17
CA GLN A 46 -15.69 -15.41 -0.74
C GLN A 46 -16.75 -14.39 -0.34
N PHE A 47 -16.64 -13.16 -0.84
CA PHE A 47 -17.60 -12.10 -0.55
C PHE A 47 -19.00 -12.42 -1.08
N ARG A 48 -19.12 -13.01 -2.28
CA ARG A 48 -20.41 -13.46 -2.80
C ARG A 48 -21.02 -14.58 -1.94
N LYS A 49 -20.22 -15.47 -1.36
CA LYS A 49 -20.71 -16.49 -0.42
C LYS A 49 -21.24 -15.86 0.87
N LEU A 50 -20.56 -14.84 1.41
CA LEU A 50 -21.05 -14.07 2.57
C LEU A 50 -22.36 -13.37 2.25
N ASN A 51 -22.43 -12.67 1.11
CA ASN A 51 -23.65 -11.98 0.70
C ASN A 51 -24.83 -12.92 0.46
N ALA A 52 -24.59 -14.14 -0.06
CA ALA A 52 -25.61 -15.17 -0.18
C ALA A 52 -26.17 -15.65 1.17
N GLN A 53 -25.45 -15.41 2.26
CA GLN A 53 -25.88 -15.66 3.64
C GLN A 53 -26.45 -14.40 4.31
N GLY A 54 -26.58 -13.28 3.58
CA GLY A 54 -27.02 -11.99 4.14
C GLY A 54 -25.95 -11.25 4.94
N ILE A 55 -24.69 -11.67 4.87
CA ILE A 55 -23.57 -11.07 5.59
C ILE A 55 -22.83 -10.11 4.67
N SER A 56 -22.61 -8.86 5.11
CA SER A 56 -21.79 -7.90 4.37
C SER A 56 -20.32 -8.30 4.43
N ALA A 57 -19.63 -8.24 3.29
CA ALA A 57 -18.19 -8.44 3.20
C ALA A 57 -17.39 -7.41 4.01
N LYS A 58 -18.01 -6.27 4.35
CA LYS A 58 -17.47 -5.20 5.18
C LYS A 58 -17.92 -5.26 6.64
N SER A 59 -18.61 -6.31 7.06
CA SER A 59 -18.94 -6.47 8.48
C SER A 59 -17.66 -6.60 9.32
N GLN A 60 -17.70 -6.17 10.58
CA GLN A 60 -16.54 -6.26 11.48
C GLN A 60 -16.01 -7.70 11.57
N ALA A 61 -16.91 -8.69 11.65
CA ALA A 61 -16.55 -10.10 11.66
C ALA A 61 -15.86 -10.55 10.35
N SER A 62 -16.37 -10.11 9.19
CA SER A 62 -15.77 -10.43 7.89
C SER A 62 -14.38 -9.81 7.73
N ILE A 63 -14.20 -8.55 8.12
CA ILE A 63 -12.89 -7.87 8.08
C ILE A 63 -11.91 -8.53 9.05
N SER A 64 -12.32 -8.83 10.29
CA SER A 64 -11.47 -9.54 11.25
C SER A 64 -11.05 -10.93 10.74
N SER A 65 -11.98 -11.68 10.14
CA SER A 65 -11.68 -12.99 9.55
C SER A 65 -10.67 -12.87 8.40
N LEU A 66 -10.87 -11.90 7.50
CA LEU A 66 -9.96 -11.64 6.40
C LEU A 66 -8.57 -11.23 6.91
N ALA A 67 -8.51 -10.33 7.89
CA ALA A 67 -7.29 -9.86 8.52
C ALA A 67 -6.46 -11.02 9.08
N SER A 68 -7.10 -11.90 9.87
CA SER A 68 -6.45 -13.11 10.38
C SER A 68 -6.00 -14.04 9.27
N SER A 69 -6.81 -14.24 8.23
CA SER A 69 -6.47 -15.17 7.13
C SER A 69 -5.30 -14.71 6.26
N GLN A 70 -5.08 -13.39 6.15
CA GLN A 70 -4.06 -12.80 5.27
C GLN A 70 -2.89 -12.18 6.04
N GLY A 71 -2.85 -12.31 7.37
CA GLY A 71 -1.81 -11.70 8.19
C GLY A 71 -1.78 -10.17 8.12
N LEU A 72 -2.95 -9.55 7.99
CA LEU A 72 -3.11 -8.09 7.88
C LEU A 72 -3.56 -7.48 9.21
N SER A 73 -3.30 -6.19 9.39
CA SER A 73 -4.03 -5.41 10.38
C SER A 73 -5.51 -5.31 9.98
N TYR A 74 -6.39 -5.02 10.95
CA TYR A 74 -7.80 -4.79 10.66
C TYR A 74 -7.99 -3.67 9.61
N ILE A 75 -7.23 -2.58 9.76
CA ILE A 75 -7.29 -1.42 8.84
C ILE A 75 -6.85 -1.82 7.44
N ASP A 76 -5.75 -2.57 7.31
CA ASP A 76 -5.26 -3.03 6.01
C ASP A 76 -6.26 -3.98 5.33
N ALA A 77 -6.90 -4.86 6.11
CA ALA A 77 -7.94 -5.74 5.60
C ALA A 77 -9.18 -4.97 5.13
N ASP A 78 -9.61 -3.93 5.85
CA ASP A 78 -10.74 -3.08 5.46
C ASP A 78 -10.44 -2.29 4.17
N VAL A 79 -9.25 -1.69 4.09
CA VAL A 79 -8.78 -0.98 2.89
C VAL A 79 -8.70 -1.93 1.70
N ARG A 80 -8.10 -3.12 1.87
CA ARG A 80 -8.02 -4.13 0.81
C ARG A 80 -9.42 -4.62 0.39
N THR A 81 -10.33 -4.83 1.35
CA THR A 81 -11.71 -5.24 1.07
C THR A 81 -12.43 -4.18 0.25
N THR A 82 -12.40 -2.93 0.68
CA THR A 82 -13.05 -1.81 -0.02
C THR A 82 -12.48 -1.65 -1.43
N TYR A 83 -11.16 -1.72 -1.59
CA TYR A 83 -10.52 -1.68 -2.91
C TYR A 83 -10.97 -2.85 -3.80
N VAL A 84 -10.96 -4.07 -3.27
CA VAL A 84 -11.33 -5.26 -4.05
C VAL A 84 -12.78 -5.20 -4.50
N ILE A 85 -13.71 -4.78 -3.64
CA ILE A 85 -15.11 -4.58 -4.01
C ILE A 85 -15.22 -3.54 -5.12
N ALA A 86 -14.64 -2.36 -4.93
CA ALA A 86 -14.76 -1.25 -5.87
C ALA A 86 -14.16 -1.56 -7.26
N ILE A 87 -13.08 -2.33 -7.32
CA ILE A 87 -12.33 -2.54 -8.57
C ILE A 87 -12.64 -3.89 -9.24
N HIS A 88 -12.89 -4.94 -8.46
CA HIS A 88 -12.94 -6.31 -8.97
C HIS A 88 -14.31 -7.00 -8.84
N CYS A 89 -15.20 -6.56 -7.93
CA CYS A 89 -16.44 -7.27 -7.65
C CYS A 89 -17.70 -6.46 -8.01
N SER A 90 -18.38 -6.80 -9.10
CA SER A 90 -19.56 -6.04 -9.58
C SER A 90 -20.87 -6.24 -8.78
N THR A 91 -20.94 -7.22 -7.88
CA THR A 91 -22.20 -7.68 -7.25
C THR A 91 -22.10 -7.89 -5.73
N VAL A 92 -21.06 -7.34 -5.08
CA VAL A 92 -20.77 -7.54 -3.66
C VAL A 92 -21.17 -6.33 -2.81
N PHE A 93 -21.67 -6.56 -1.58
CA PHE A 93 -22.02 -5.55 -0.57
C PHE A 93 -21.50 -5.89 0.85
#